data_AF-A0A1G7JDN0-F1
#
_entry.id   AF-A0A1G7JDN0-F1
#
_cell.length_a   1.000
_cell.length_b   1.000
_cell.length_c   1.000
_cell.angle_alpha   90.00
_cell.angle_beta   90.00
_cell.angle_gamma   90.00
#
_symmetry.space_group_name_H-M   'P 1'
#
loop_
_entity.id
_entity.type
_entity.pdbx_description
1 polymer ?
#
loop_
_entity_poly.entity_id
_entity_poly.type
_entity_poly.pdbx_seq_one_letter_code
_entity_poly.pdbx_strand_id
1 'polypeptide(L)'
;MKTWALCLAAFCSTAAIAQTTNKEGSNYKFTVIKNLDAGDVENQGNTGTCWSFSGLSFFQAEALRIGKGKNINLSEMYVVRKMYPLKASNYVRMHGKANFGEGGGFPDDLLCLREYGLVPQSVYDGNRVKTYNHAEMTSILDGMVKKIGATESVINPNWSKAVDGVLNAYIGDAPEKFEYNGKSYTPKTFAKELGLDADDYVMITSFTHHPYYQQFVLEVPDNWNWDKMYNVPLNDLTTITENAIQNGYTVAWASDVSEKGFNFAQGLAIVPDVANLTPDQLSKAFTEPVKELTITPEIRQQAFDNYETQDDHGMHIVGMAKDANGKVFFRVKNSWGTANPGSGYFYASEPFFAYKTTSIMLNKKAIPADIAKKLGIKQS
;
A
#
# COMPACT_ATOMS: atom_id res chain seq x y z
N MET A 1 -2.68 33.60 -65.35
CA MET A 1 -2.65 33.51 -63.88
C MET A 1 -2.49 32.04 -63.51
N LYS A 2 -1.38 31.66 -62.87
CA LYS A 2 -1.07 30.27 -62.52
C LYS A 2 -1.74 29.92 -61.19
N THR A 3 -2.67 28.97 -61.20
CA THR A 3 -3.26 28.37 -60.00
C THR A 3 -2.28 27.36 -59.41
N TRP A 4 -1.78 27.64 -58.21
CA TRP A 4 -0.97 26.72 -57.42
C TRP A 4 -1.91 25.86 -56.57
N ALA A 5 -1.90 24.55 -56.79
CA ALA A 5 -2.53 23.58 -55.91
C ALA A 5 -1.63 23.37 -54.68
N LEU A 6 -2.10 23.78 -53.51
CA LEU A 6 -1.48 23.40 -52.24
C LEU A 6 -1.96 22.00 -51.85
N CYS A 7 -1.09 21.00 -51.97
CA CYS A 7 -1.28 19.71 -51.34
C CYS A 7 -0.99 19.85 -49.84
N LEU A 8 -2.04 19.78 -49.01
CA LEU A 8 -1.91 19.64 -47.56
C LEU A 8 -1.48 18.20 -47.25
N ALA A 9 -0.19 17.98 -47.02
CA ALA A 9 0.30 16.72 -46.48
C ALA A 9 -0.06 16.67 -44.98
N ALA A 10 -1.06 15.86 -44.63
CA ALA A 10 -1.36 15.54 -43.24
C ALA A 10 -0.21 14.71 -42.65
N PHE A 11 0.65 15.37 -41.87
CA PHE A 11 1.61 14.68 -41.02
C PHE A 11 0.85 14.00 -39.86
N CYS A 12 0.49 12.74 -40.04
CA CYS A 12 0.16 11.86 -38.93
C CYS A 12 1.42 11.62 -38.10
N SER A 13 1.66 12.43 -37.09
CA SER A 13 2.66 12.15 -36.06
C SER A 13 2.19 10.93 -35.29
N THR A 14 2.72 9.74 -35.61
CA THR A 14 2.65 8.58 -34.72
C THR A 14 3.41 8.95 -33.45
N ALA A 15 2.69 9.28 -32.37
CA ALA A 15 3.29 9.42 -31.06
C ALA A 15 4.00 8.09 -30.73
N ALA A 16 5.32 8.09 -30.69
CA ALA A 16 6.08 6.93 -30.25
C ALA A 16 5.66 6.64 -28.80
N ILE A 17 5.01 5.50 -28.58
CA ILE A 17 4.65 5.07 -27.23
C ILE A 17 5.96 4.78 -26.51
N ALA A 18 6.28 5.55 -25.47
CA ALA A 18 7.52 5.38 -24.72
C ALA A 18 7.57 3.97 -24.10
N GLN A 19 8.51 3.16 -24.58
CA GLN A 19 8.82 1.86 -23.96
C GLN A 19 9.76 2.10 -22.79
N THR A 20 9.41 1.54 -21.62
CA THR A 20 10.26 1.57 -20.42
C THR A 20 10.75 0.16 -20.08
N THR A 21 11.67 0.04 -19.14
CA THR A 21 12.18 -1.25 -18.65
C THR A 21 12.33 -1.21 -17.13
N ASN A 22 12.48 -2.37 -16.48
CA ASN A 22 12.69 -2.44 -15.03
C ASN A 22 14.08 -1.93 -14.60
N LYS A 23 15.09 -2.09 -15.46
CA LYS A 23 16.45 -1.57 -15.26
C LYS A 23 17.23 -1.48 -16.57
N GLU A 24 18.35 -0.75 -16.56
CA GLU A 24 19.27 -0.70 -17.69
C GLU A 24 19.75 -2.10 -18.11
N GLY A 25 19.80 -2.34 -19.42
CA GLY A 25 20.22 -3.63 -19.99
C GLY A 25 19.16 -4.75 -19.92
N SER A 26 17.95 -4.48 -19.44
CA SER A 26 16.88 -5.49 -19.38
C SER A 26 16.05 -5.59 -20.68
N ASN A 27 15.63 -6.82 -20.99
CA ASN A 27 14.74 -7.20 -22.08
C ASN A 27 13.25 -7.15 -21.70
N TYR A 28 12.90 -6.86 -20.45
CA TYR A 28 11.53 -6.45 -20.12
C TYR A 28 11.23 -5.10 -20.75
N LYS A 29 10.47 -5.09 -21.85
CA LYS A 29 10.01 -3.88 -22.53
C LYS A 29 8.55 -3.61 -22.20
N PHE A 30 8.30 -2.62 -21.37
CA PHE A 30 6.97 -2.26 -20.90
C PHE A 30 6.36 -1.16 -21.76
N THR A 31 5.17 -1.45 -22.29
CA THR A 31 4.26 -0.48 -22.89
C THR A 31 3.29 -0.01 -21.80
N VAL A 32 3.42 1.24 -21.37
CA VAL A 32 2.57 1.81 -20.31
C VAL A 32 1.12 1.90 -20.81
N ILE A 33 0.18 1.33 -20.05
CA ILE A 33 -1.27 1.46 -20.29
C ILE A 33 -1.79 2.69 -19.53
N LYS A 34 -1.42 2.80 -18.25
CA LYS A 34 -1.81 3.91 -17.39
C LYS A 34 -0.72 4.18 -16.37
N ASN A 35 -0.47 5.46 -16.11
CA ASN A 35 0.35 5.92 -15.01
C ASN A 35 -0.37 7.08 -14.34
N LEU A 36 -0.62 6.96 -13.04
CA LEU A 36 -1.33 7.95 -12.23
C LEU A 36 -0.33 8.66 -11.33
N ASP A 37 -0.55 9.95 -11.10
CA ASP A 37 0.24 10.73 -10.16
C ASP A 37 -0.10 10.31 -8.73
N ALA A 38 0.93 10.05 -7.94
CA ALA A 38 0.83 9.69 -6.53
C ALA A 38 1.82 10.49 -5.67
N GLY A 39 2.29 11.64 -6.16
CA GLY A 39 3.29 12.46 -5.50
C GLY A 39 4.67 11.80 -5.40
N ASP A 40 5.55 12.43 -4.64
CA ASP A 40 6.95 12.04 -4.50
C ASP A 40 7.11 10.71 -3.74
N VAL A 41 8.20 9.99 -4.03
CA VAL A 41 8.56 8.76 -3.32
C VAL A 41 9.17 9.09 -1.97
N GLU A 42 8.58 8.53 -0.93
CA GLU A 42 9.04 8.69 0.45
C GLU A 42 9.99 7.57 0.88
N ASN A 43 10.59 7.72 2.06
CA ASN A 43 11.51 6.75 2.64
C ASN A 43 11.20 6.51 4.12
N GLN A 44 10.72 5.30 4.45
CA GLN A 44 10.37 4.90 5.82
C GLN A 44 11.59 4.68 6.73
N GLY A 45 12.81 4.73 6.18
CA GLY A 45 14.03 4.51 6.93
C GLY A 45 14.08 3.14 7.60
N ASN A 46 14.64 3.10 8.81
CA ASN A 46 14.75 1.89 9.61
C ASN A 46 13.52 1.76 10.53
N THR A 47 12.34 1.58 9.92
CA THR A 47 11.07 1.40 10.63
C THR A 47 10.19 0.35 9.96
N GLY A 48 9.28 -0.26 10.72
CA GLY A 48 8.25 -1.17 10.22
C GLY A 48 6.95 -0.47 9.82
N THR A 49 7.01 0.73 9.25
CA THR A 49 5.84 1.62 9.06
C THR A 49 5.35 1.72 7.61
N CYS A 50 5.71 0.77 6.76
CA CYS A 50 5.31 0.74 5.34
C CYS A 50 3.80 0.87 5.12
N TRP A 51 2.99 0.30 6.01
CA TRP A 51 1.52 0.45 6.01
C TRP A 51 1.08 1.91 6.02
N SER A 52 1.66 2.73 6.91
CA SER A 52 1.37 4.16 6.99
C SER A 52 1.86 4.87 5.72
N PHE A 53 3.11 4.66 5.29
CA PHE A 53 3.64 5.28 4.05
C PHE A 53 2.82 4.95 2.81
N SER A 54 2.37 3.71 2.66
CA SER A 54 1.53 3.30 1.53
C SER A 54 0.09 3.81 1.66
N GLY A 55 -0.51 3.79 2.85
CA GLY A 55 -1.83 4.35 3.12
C GLY A 55 -1.90 5.85 2.88
N LEU A 56 -0.94 6.64 3.36
CA LEU A 56 -0.87 8.08 3.13
C LEU A 56 -0.58 8.41 1.67
N SER A 57 0.30 7.66 1.02
CA SER A 57 0.55 7.78 -0.43
C SER A 57 -0.73 7.54 -1.24
N PHE A 58 -1.56 6.58 -0.83
CA PHE A 58 -2.88 6.34 -1.43
C PHE A 58 -3.86 7.49 -1.17
N PHE A 59 -3.99 7.98 0.07
CA PHE A 59 -4.87 9.11 0.37
C PHE A 59 -4.45 10.41 -0.35
N GLN A 60 -3.15 10.66 -0.50
CA GLN A 60 -2.62 11.74 -1.32
C GLN A 60 -3.06 11.61 -2.78
N ALA A 61 -2.95 10.42 -3.37
CA ALA A 61 -3.42 10.17 -4.73
C ALA A 61 -4.93 10.34 -4.87
N GLU A 62 -5.73 9.95 -3.87
CA GLU A 62 -7.18 10.19 -3.86
C GLU A 62 -7.52 11.69 -3.81
N ALA A 63 -6.83 12.46 -2.96
CA ALA A 63 -6.99 13.91 -2.92
C ALA A 63 -6.53 14.56 -4.24
N LEU A 64 -5.43 14.08 -4.85
CA LEU A 64 -4.94 14.55 -6.16
C LEU A 64 -5.97 14.28 -7.26
N ARG A 65 -6.58 13.09 -7.29
CA ARG A 65 -7.58 12.68 -8.27
C ARG A 65 -8.78 13.63 -8.32
N ILE A 66 -9.18 14.18 -7.18
CA ILE A 66 -10.29 15.15 -7.07
C ILE A 66 -9.84 16.61 -7.07
N GLY A 67 -8.57 16.88 -7.41
CA GLY A 67 -8.03 18.22 -7.59
C GLY A 67 -7.67 18.97 -6.30
N LYS A 68 -7.62 18.26 -5.15
CA LYS A 68 -7.36 18.84 -3.82
C LYS A 68 -5.99 18.50 -3.22
N GLY A 69 -5.30 17.51 -3.76
CA GLY A 69 -4.03 16.98 -3.22
C GLY A 69 -2.75 17.67 -3.72
N LYS A 70 -2.85 18.75 -4.50
CA LYS A 70 -1.66 19.33 -5.16
C LYS A 70 -0.65 19.87 -4.12
N ASN A 71 0.61 19.43 -4.24
CA ASN A 71 1.72 19.79 -3.35
C ASN A 71 1.50 19.40 -1.88
N ILE A 72 0.69 18.37 -1.63
CA ILE A 72 0.44 17.86 -0.28
C ILE A 72 1.31 16.65 -0.02
N ASN A 73 2.02 16.71 1.10
CA ASN A 73 2.69 15.58 1.72
C ASN A 73 2.06 15.36 3.09
N LEU A 74 1.46 14.19 3.33
CA LEU A 74 0.80 13.86 4.58
C LEU A 74 1.79 13.22 5.55
N SER A 75 1.55 13.40 6.84
CA SER A 75 2.44 12.84 7.86
C SER A 75 2.11 11.39 8.17
N GLU A 76 2.98 10.48 7.76
CA GLU A 76 2.91 9.06 8.15
C GLU A 76 3.09 8.88 9.66
N MET A 77 3.97 9.69 10.25
CA MET A 77 4.28 9.61 11.66
C MET A 77 3.11 10.03 12.54
N TYR A 78 2.22 10.91 12.05
CA TYR A 78 1.00 11.24 12.78
C TYR A 78 0.10 10.01 12.92
N VAL A 79 -0.06 9.22 11.86
CA VAL A 79 -0.82 7.98 11.90
C VAL A 79 -0.16 6.98 12.86
N VAL A 80 1.15 6.78 12.75
CA VAL A 80 1.93 5.93 13.69
C VAL A 80 1.70 6.37 15.15
N ARG A 81 1.81 7.67 15.43
CA ARG A 81 1.62 8.24 16.78
C ARG A 81 0.22 8.01 17.34
N LYS A 82 -0.81 8.00 16.50
CA LYS A 82 -2.19 7.71 16.92
C LYS A 82 -2.45 6.22 17.11
N MET A 83 -1.83 5.36 16.31
CA MET A 83 -2.11 3.92 16.33
C MET A 83 -1.33 3.16 17.42
N TYR A 84 -0.07 3.51 17.70
CA TYR A 84 0.74 2.76 18.68
C TYR A 84 0.13 2.69 20.10
N PRO A 85 -0.47 3.74 20.68
CA PRO A 85 -1.18 3.64 21.96
C PRO A 85 -2.38 2.68 21.91
N LEU A 86 -3.09 2.61 20.78
CA LEU A 86 -4.21 1.71 20.59
C LEU A 86 -3.72 0.25 20.47
N LYS A 87 -2.62 0.01 19.74
CA LYS A 87 -1.95 -1.31 19.69
C LYS A 87 -1.51 -1.79 21.07
N ALA A 88 -0.86 -0.91 21.84
CA ALA A 88 -0.45 -1.22 23.21
C ALA A 88 -1.66 -1.57 24.09
N SER A 89 -2.73 -0.78 23.98
CA SER A 89 -4.00 -1.04 24.68
C SER A 89 -4.62 -2.37 24.27
N ASN A 90 -4.58 -2.70 22.98
CA ASN A 90 -5.08 -3.96 22.48
C ASN A 90 -4.29 -5.14 23.05
N TYR A 91 -2.96 -5.08 22.98
CA TYR A 91 -2.07 -6.10 23.52
C TYR A 91 -2.29 -6.35 25.01
N VAL A 92 -2.37 -5.28 25.81
CA VAL A 92 -2.62 -5.38 27.26
C VAL A 92 -4.00 -5.97 27.55
N ARG A 93 -5.05 -5.51 26.85
CA ARG A 93 -6.43 -6.04 26.99
C ARG A 93 -6.51 -7.53 26.63
N MET A 94 -5.72 -7.95 25.65
CA MET A 94 -5.62 -9.33 25.21
C MET A 94 -4.62 -10.15 26.04
N HIS A 95 -4.22 -9.67 27.23
CA HIS A 95 -3.33 -10.38 28.15
C HIS A 95 -2.02 -10.85 27.50
N GLY A 96 -1.47 -9.98 26.65
CA GLY A 96 -0.24 -10.23 25.90
C GLY A 96 -0.31 -11.32 24.84
N LYS A 97 -1.52 -11.66 24.37
CA LYS A 97 -1.76 -12.67 23.32
C LYS A 97 -2.06 -12.09 21.94
N ALA A 98 -2.15 -10.77 21.81
CA ALA A 98 -2.23 -10.11 20.50
C ALA A 98 -0.84 -9.74 19.98
N ASN A 99 -0.77 -9.24 18.75
CA ASN A 99 0.46 -8.68 18.21
C ASN A 99 0.77 -7.29 18.82
N PHE A 100 2.04 -7.01 19.08
CA PHE A 100 2.55 -5.67 19.37
C PHE A 100 3.90 -5.50 18.67
N GLY A 101 3.95 -4.56 17.74
CA GLY A 101 5.12 -4.26 16.93
C GLY A 101 4.91 -2.98 16.13
N GLU A 102 5.90 -2.65 15.28
CA GLU A 102 5.81 -1.49 14.39
C GLU A 102 4.81 -1.69 13.24
N GLY A 103 4.68 -2.95 12.81
CA GLY A 103 3.79 -3.39 11.74
C GLY A 103 2.33 -3.04 12.02
N GLY A 104 1.57 -2.93 10.94
CA GLY A 104 0.20 -2.47 10.87
C GLY A 104 -0.32 -2.69 9.45
N GLY A 105 -1.56 -2.28 9.19
CA GLY A 105 -2.15 -2.40 7.86
C GLY A 105 -3.11 -1.26 7.55
N PHE A 106 -3.70 -1.29 6.36
CA PHE A 106 -4.71 -0.30 5.94
C PHE A 106 -5.92 -0.13 6.89
N PRO A 107 -6.34 -1.14 7.70
CA PRO A 107 -7.29 -0.89 8.78
C PRO A 107 -6.88 0.25 9.72
N ASP A 108 -5.59 0.39 10.01
CA ASP A 108 -5.04 1.42 10.90
C ASP A 108 -5.13 2.81 10.26
N ASP A 109 -4.86 2.90 8.96
CA ASP A 109 -4.95 4.14 8.19
C ASP A 109 -6.40 4.64 8.12
N LEU A 110 -7.36 3.73 7.89
CA LEU A 110 -8.79 4.05 7.90
C LEU A 110 -9.29 4.44 9.29
N LEU A 111 -8.87 3.72 10.33
CA LEU A 111 -9.18 4.08 11.71
C LEU A 111 -8.64 5.48 12.04
N CYS A 112 -7.42 5.80 11.60
CA CYS A 112 -6.82 7.09 11.82
C CYS A 112 -7.59 8.21 11.11
N LEU A 113 -7.87 8.04 9.82
CA LEU A 113 -8.64 9.01 9.04
C LEU A 113 -10.02 9.27 9.68
N ARG A 114 -10.72 8.22 10.12
CA ARG A 114 -12.05 8.29 10.73
C ARG A 114 -12.02 8.98 12.10
N GLU A 115 -11.16 8.53 12.99
CA GLU A 115 -11.20 8.91 14.40
C GLU A 115 -10.33 10.12 14.74
N TYR A 116 -9.27 10.35 13.98
CA TYR A 116 -8.25 11.35 14.29
C TYR A 116 -7.94 12.33 13.16
N GLY A 117 -8.37 12.06 11.92
CA GLY A 117 -8.02 12.90 10.77
C GLY A 117 -6.55 12.76 10.37
N LEU A 118 -6.03 13.74 9.63
CA LEU A 118 -4.67 13.71 9.05
C LEU A 118 -4.00 15.08 9.18
N VAL A 119 -2.68 15.13 9.09
CA VAL A 119 -1.90 16.37 9.14
C VAL A 119 -0.85 16.38 8.04
N PRO A 120 -0.41 17.56 7.56
CA PRO A 120 0.68 17.62 6.59
C PRO A 120 2.03 17.32 7.26
N GLN A 121 2.96 16.74 6.51
CA GLN A 121 4.32 16.39 6.95
C GLN A 121 5.07 17.60 7.54
N SER A 122 4.83 18.81 7.01
CA SER A 122 5.43 20.06 7.51
C SER A 122 5.00 20.45 8.93
N VAL A 123 3.89 19.90 9.42
CA VAL A 123 3.31 20.20 10.73
C VAL A 123 3.73 19.16 11.77
N TYR A 124 3.90 17.91 11.36
CA TYR A 124 4.35 16.84 12.22
C TYR A 124 5.22 15.88 11.42
N ASP A 125 6.53 15.89 11.66
CA ASP A 125 7.47 15.04 10.94
C ASP A 125 7.92 13.82 11.75
N GLY A 126 7.44 13.68 12.99
CA GLY A 126 7.84 12.61 13.90
C GLY A 126 9.24 12.76 14.48
N ASN A 127 9.74 13.99 14.68
CA ASN A 127 11.09 14.29 15.16
C ASN A 127 12.20 13.65 14.30
N ARG A 128 11.98 13.59 12.98
CA ARG A 128 12.95 13.01 12.05
C ARG A 128 14.25 13.80 12.06
N VAL A 129 15.36 13.16 12.42
CA VAL A 129 16.69 13.81 12.35
C VAL A 129 17.21 13.82 10.91
N LYS A 130 17.47 12.63 10.34
CA LYS A 130 17.97 12.46 8.96
C LYS A 130 17.21 11.36 8.23
N THR A 131 17.05 10.23 8.90
CA THR A 131 16.19 9.13 8.49
C THR A 131 15.39 8.68 9.71
N TYR A 132 14.23 8.08 9.48
CA TYR A 132 13.47 7.47 10.56
C TYR A 132 14.21 6.25 11.10
N ASN A 133 14.21 6.10 12.42
CA ASN A 133 14.73 4.93 13.11
C ASN A 133 13.97 4.77 14.43
N HIS A 134 13.17 3.72 14.52
CA HIS A 134 12.32 3.47 15.69
C HIS A 134 12.87 2.38 16.62
N ALA A 135 14.01 1.75 16.30
CA ALA A 135 14.49 0.55 16.99
C ALA A 135 14.60 0.71 18.52
N GLU A 136 15.10 1.86 18.98
CA GLU A 136 15.21 2.12 20.43
C GLU A 136 13.83 2.36 21.07
N MET A 137 13.01 3.22 20.45
CA MET A 137 11.64 3.50 20.92
C MET A 137 10.83 2.22 21.03
N THR A 138 10.89 1.36 20.01
CA THR A 138 10.08 0.14 19.93
C THR A 138 10.55 -0.91 20.90
N SER A 139 11.87 -1.03 21.14
CA SER A 139 12.43 -1.87 22.19
C SER A 139 11.93 -1.48 23.60
N ILE A 140 11.89 -0.17 23.89
CA ILE A 140 11.38 0.34 25.18
C ILE A 140 9.88 0.05 25.32
N LEU A 141 9.10 0.39 24.29
CA LEU A 141 7.67 0.15 24.26
C LEU A 141 7.33 -1.34 24.41
N ASP A 142 8.05 -2.21 23.69
CA ASP A 142 7.88 -3.66 23.75
C ASP A 142 8.13 -4.20 25.16
N GLY A 143 9.24 -3.80 25.80
CA GLY A 143 9.55 -4.17 27.17
C GLY A 143 8.48 -3.75 28.17
N MET A 144 7.95 -2.53 28.03
CA MET A 144 6.86 -2.02 28.87
C MET A 144 5.58 -2.84 28.67
N VAL A 145 5.12 -2.95 27.42
CA VAL A 145 3.82 -3.53 27.07
C VAL A 145 3.78 -5.03 27.32
N LYS A 146 4.87 -5.77 27.03
CA LYS A 146 4.99 -7.20 27.37
C LYS A 146 4.91 -7.45 28.87
N LYS A 147 5.60 -6.64 29.67
CA LYS A 147 5.58 -6.79 31.14
C LYS A 147 4.18 -6.53 31.71
N ILE A 148 3.50 -5.51 31.20
CA ILE A 148 2.13 -5.17 31.62
C ILE A 148 1.15 -6.27 31.17
N GLY A 149 1.20 -6.68 29.91
CA GLY A 149 0.30 -7.70 29.35
C GLY A 149 0.41 -9.08 30.01
N ALA A 150 1.59 -9.43 30.54
CA ALA A 150 1.82 -10.66 31.30
C ALA A 150 1.42 -10.58 32.80
N THR A 151 0.88 -9.45 33.26
CA THR A 151 0.49 -9.28 34.67
C THR A 151 -0.81 -10.03 34.96
N GLU A 152 -0.78 -10.94 35.94
CA GLU A 152 -1.96 -11.72 36.39
C GLU A 152 -2.77 -11.02 37.50
N SER A 153 -2.29 -9.87 37.98
CA SER A 153 -2.90 -9.07 39.04
C SER A 153 -3.40 -7.71 38.54
N VAL A 154 -3.84 -6.83 39.45
CA VAL A 154 -4.34 -5.50 39.08
C VAL A 154 -3.21 -4.65 38.49
N ILE A 155 -3.41 -4.17 37.25
CA ILE A 155 -2.50 -3.24 36.58
C ILE A 155 -2.78 -1.78 37.00
N ASN A 156 -1.74 -0.97 37.12
CA ASN A 156 -1.88 0.47 37.40
C ASN A 156 -2.37 1.21 36.13
N PRO A 157 -3.50 1.92 36.15
CA PRO A 157 -4.09 2.54 34.95
C PRO A 157 -3.21 3.62 34.30
N ASN A 158 -2.20 4.16 34.99
CA ASN A 158 -1.27 5.14 34.44
C ASN A 158 -0.25 4.55 33.45
N TRP A 159 -0.24 3.23 33.23
CA TRP A 159 0.67 2.59 32.27
C TRP A 159 0.55 3.17 30.85
N SER A 160 -0.68 3.55 30.45
CA SER A 160 -0.96 4.17 29.16
C SER A 160 -0.27 5.53 29.00
N LYS A 161 -0.26 6.34 30.06
CA LYS A 161 0.47 7.63 30.08
C LYS A 161 1.98 7.43 29.96
N ALA A 162 2.52 6.35 30.51
CA ALA A 162 3.94 6.03 30.37
C ALA A 162 4.29 5.68 28.91
N VAL A 163 3.43 4.89 28.25
CA VAL A 163 3.55 4.61 26.81
C VAL A 163 3.50 5.90 25.99
N ASP A 164 2.54 6.78 26.26
CA ASP A 164 2.45 8.09 25.61
C ASP A 164 3.69 8.96 25.88
N GLY A 165 4.24 8.93 27.09
CA GLY A 165 5.46 9.65 27.44
C GLY A 165 6.68 9.21 26.62
N VAL A 166 6.82 7.91 26.38
CA VAL A 166 7.87 7.38 25.47
C VAL A 166 7.62 7.87 24.04
N LEU A 167 6.39 7.75 23.53
CA LEU A 167 6.07 8.22 22.18
C LEU A 167 6.35 9.72 22.01
N ASN A 168 5.96 10.55 22.98
CA ASN A 168 6.23 12.00 22.95
C ASN A 168 7.73 12.30 22.93
N ALA A 169 8.53 11.54 23.69
CA ALA A 169 9.98 11.73 23.74
C ALA A 169 10.67 11.40 22.41
N TYR A 170 10.23 10.35 21.70
CA TYR A 170 10.88 9.87 20.49
C TYR A 170 10.31 10.46 19.20
N ILE A 171 8.98 10.56 19.08
CA ILE A 171 8.30 11.00 17.85
C ILE A 171 7.49 12.29 18.02
N GLY A 172 7.47 12.88 19.22
CA GLY A 172 6.87 14.18 19.47
C GLY A 172 5.38 14.15 19.83
N ASP A 173 4.86 15.31 20.22
CA ASP A 173 3.47 15.50 20.57
C ASP A 173 2.60 15.64 19.31
N ALA A 174 1.58 14.80 19.17
CA ALA A 174 0.64 14.90 18.05
C ALA A 174 -0.15 16.22 18.12
N PRO A 175 -0.15 17.05 17.07
CA PRO A 175 -0.83 18.33 17.09
C PRO A 175 -2.35 18.17 17.11
N GLU A 176 -3.02 18.94 17.97
CA GLU A 176 -4.49 19.02 18.00
C GLU A 176 -5.03 20.13 17.09
N LYS A 177 -4.23 21.19 16.91
CA LYS A 177 -4.48 22.34 16.03
C LYS A 177 -3.18 22.81 15.40
N PHE A 178 -3.27 23.31 14.17
CA PHE A 178 -2.12 23.83 13.44
C PHE A 178 -2.55 24.85 12.38
N GLU A 179 -1.61 25.72 12.00
CA GLU A 179 -1.77 26.62 10.87
C GLU A 179 -1.16 25.97 9.62
N TYR A 180 -1.87 26.01 8.49
CA TYR A 180 -1.37 25.55 7.21
C TYR A 180 -1.90 26.44 6.09
N ASN A 181 -0.99 26.99 5.27
CA ASN A 181 -1.30 27.93 4.18
C ASN A 181 -2.24 29.09 4.62
N GLY A 182 -1.99 29.65 5.81
CA GLY A 182 -2.72 30.80 6.34
C GLY A 182 -4.13 30.50 6.88
N LYS A 183 -4.48 29.22 7.06
CA LYS A 183 -5.73 28.78 7.70
C LYS A 183 -5.44 27.88 8.90
N SER A 184 -6.28 27.99 9.92
CA SER A 184 -6.25 27.15 11.11
C SER A 184 -7.04 25.86 10.89
N TYR A 185 -6.46 24.72 11.25
CA TYR A 185 -7.08 23.41 11.14
C TYR A 185 -6.94 22.59 12.42
N THR A 186 -7.91 21.71 12.66
CA THR A 186 -7.67 20.44 13.35
C THR A 186 -7.36 19.35 12.31
N PRO A 187 -6.72 18.24 12.69
CA PRO A 187 -6.46 17.13 11.79
C PRO A 187 -7.72 16.61 11.04
N LYS A 188 -8.88 16.55 11.71
CA LYS A 188 -10.15 16.17 11.07
C LYS A 188 -10.61 17.18 10.02
N THR A 189 -10.55 18.47 10.34
CA THR A 189 -10.95 19.52 9.38
C THR A 189 -10.00 19.58 8.19
N PHE A 190 -8.72 19.27 8.37
CA PHE A 190 -7.75 19.19 7.29
C PHE A 190 -8.06 18.01 6.35
N ALA A 191 -8.25 16.80 6.88
CA ALA A 191 -8.67 15.65 6.06
C ALA A 191 -9.96 15.92 5.27
N LYS A 192 -10.94 16.59 5.89
CA LYS A 192 -12.17 17.01 5.22
C LYS A 192 -11.93 18.06 4.12
N GLU A 193 -11.03 19.03 4.35
CA GLU A 193 -10.63 20.00 3.31
C GLU A 193 -10.12 19.25 2.07
N LEU A 194 -9.34 18.18 2.27
CA LEU A 194 -8.83 17.30 1.21
C LEU A 194 -9.89 16.43 0.53
N GLY A 195 -11.12 16.41 1.06
CA GLY A 195 -12.21 15.58 0.53
C GLY A 195 -12.03 14.10 0.83
N LEU A 196 -11.27 13.74 1.86
CA LEU A 196 -11.05 12.37 2.30
C LEU A 196 -12.10 11.98 3.35
N ASP A 197 -12.72 10.83 3.14
CA ASP A 197 -13.66 10.21 4.07
C ASP A 197 -13.36 8.71 4.15
N ALA A 198 -13.18 8.18 5.36
CA ALA A 198 -12.84 6.78 5.56
C ALA A 198 -13.92 5.84 4.99
N ASP A 199 -15.18 6.27 4.94
CA ASP A 199 -16.30 5.44 4.47
C ASP A 199 -16.41 5.36 2.94
N ASP A 200 -15.55 6.09 2.21
CA ASP A 200 -15.41 5.96 0.75
C ASP A 200 -14.46 4.83 0.33
N TYR A 201 -13.72 4.27 1.27
CA TYR A 201 -12.73 3.23 1.02
C TYR A 201 -13.20 1.88 1.55
N VAL A 202 -12.83 0.83 0.83
CA VAL A 202 -13.09 -0.55 1.26
C VAL A 202 -11.84 -1.38 1.09
N MET A 203 -11.73 -2.42 1.90
CA MET A 203 -10.66 -3.42 1.79
C MET A 203 -11.19 -4.70 1.15
N ILE A 204 -10.40 -5.28 0.26
CA ILE A 204 -10.75 -6.50 -0.49
C ILE A 204 -9.62 -7.52 -0.38
N THR A 205 -9.99 -8.78 -0.20
CA THR A 205 -9.08 -9.94 -0.18
C THR A 205 -9.68 -11.10 -1.00
N SER A 206 -8.95 -12.20 -1.13
CA SER A 206 -9.38 -13.39 -1.88
C SER A 206 -8.82 -14.66 -1.27
N PHE A 207 -9.62 -15.36 -0.48
CA PHE A 207 -9.29 -16.65 0.13
C PHE A 207 -10.51 -17.58 0.19
N THR A 208 -10.27 -18.89 0.25
CA THR A 208 -11.31 -19.93 0.18
C THR A 208 -11.75 -20.46 1.55
N HIS A 209 -11.04 -20.13 2.63
CA HIS A 209 -11.42 -20.54 4.01
C HIS A 209 -12.61 -19.76 4.57
N HIS A 210 -13.05 -18.69 3.88
CA HIS A 210 -14.31 -17.98 4.14
C HIS A 210 -15.16 -17.90 2.87
N PRO A 211 -16.49 -17.80 2.97
CA PRO A 211 -17.35 -17.63 1.81
C PRO A 211 -16.99 -16.38 0.99
N TYR A 212 -17.03 -16.51 -0.33
CA TYR A 212 -16.93 -15.34 -1.22
C TYR A 212 -18.13 -14.41 -1.08
N TYR A 213 -17.89 -13.14 -1.41
CA TYR A 213 -18.84 -12.04 -1.35
C TYR A 213 -19.40 -11.76 0.05
N GLN A 214 -18.65 -12.15 1.08
CA GLN A 214 -18.90 -11.81 2.48
C GLN A 214 -17.72 -11.04 3.05
N GLN A 215 -17.93 -10.44 4.21
CA GLN A 215 -16.87 -9.78 4.97
C GLN A 215 -16.35 -10.69 6.09
N PHE A 216 -15.04 -10.78 6.23
CA PHE A 216 -14.39 -11.45 7.36
C PHE A 216 -13.17 -10.66 7.82
N VAL A 217 -12.67 -10.97 9.01
CA VAL A 217 -11.42 -10.40 9.53
C VAL A 217 -10.28 -11.25 8.96
N LEU A 218 -9.45 -10.67 8.10
CA LEU A 218 -8.27 -11.36 7.61
C LEU A 218 -7.34 -11.66 8.79
N GLU A 219 -7.03 -12.93 9.00
CA GLU A 219 -6.32 -13.43 10.19
C GLU A 219 -4.80 -13.25 10.08
N VAL A 220 -4.36 -11.99 10.04
CA VAL A 220 -2.94 -11.61 10.02
C VAL A 220 -2.59 -10.82 11.28
N PRO A 221 -1.36 -10.96 11.84
CA PRO A 221 -0.99 -10.31 13.11
C PRO A 221 -1.19 -8.79 13.14
N ASP A 222 -0.98 -8.14 11.99
CA ASP A 222 -1.08 -6.68 11.86
C ASP A 222 -2.51 -6.16 11.71
N ASN A 223 -3.51 -7.04 11.49
CA ASN A 223 -4.93 -6.69 11.56
C ASN A 223 -5.47 -6.74 13.01
N TRP A 224 -4.74 -6.10 13.93
CA TRP A 224 -5.01 -6.13 15.38
C TRP A 224 -6.30 -5.41 15.78
N ASN A 225 -6.80 -4.50 14.95
CA ASN A 225 -8.04 -3.76 15.18
C ASN A 225 -9.28 -4.51 14.62
N TRP A 226 -9.07 -5.68 14.02
CA TRP A 226 -10.08 -6.60 13.52
C TRP A 226 -11.07 -5.99 12.53
N ASP A 227 -10.62 -5.04 11.71
CA ASP A 227 -11.48 -4.54 10.63
C ASP A 227 -11.71 -5.64 9.59
N LYS A 228 -12.86 -5.56 8.94
CA LYS A 228 -13.32 -6.59 8.00
C LYS A 228 -12.98 -6.22 6.57
N MET A 229 -12.64 -7.23 5.79
CA MET A 229 -12.35 -7.12 4.37
C MET A 229 -13.40 -7.90 3.58
N TYR A 230 -13.78 -7.40 2.40
CA TYR A 230 -14.64 -8.13 1.47
C TYR A 230 -13.84 -9.25 0.81
N ASN A 231 -14.37 -10.47 0.85
CA ASN A 231 -13.77 -11.61 0.18
C ASN A 231 -14.33 -11.74 -1.24
N VAL A 232 -13.47 -11.92 -2.25
CA VAL A 232 -13.89 -12.15 -3.64
C VAL A 232 -13.13 -13.32 -4.26
N PRO A 233 -13.62 -13.95 -5.34
CA PRO A 233 -12.82 -14.88 -6.12
C PRO A 233 -11.56 -14.21 -6.68
N LEU A 234 -10.49 -14.98 -6.87
CA LEU A 234 -9.20 -14.46 -7.33
C LEU A 234 -9.31 -13.61 -8.61
N ASN A 235 -10.09 -14.07 -9.60
CA ASN A 235 -10.30 -13.32 -10.84
C ASN A 235 -11.00 -11.97 -10.61
N ASP A 236 -11.92 -11.89 -9.64
CA ASP A 236 -12.58 -10.63 -9.29
C ASP A 236 -11.58 -9.68 -8.60
N LEU A 237 -10.65 -10.18 -7.77
CA LEU A 237 -9.58 -9.37 -7.18
C LEU A 237 -8.71 -8.70 -8.26
N THR A 238 -8.27 -9.46 -9.27
CA THR A 238 -7.49 -8.91 -10.39
C THR A 238 -8.31 -7.92 -11.22
N THR A 239 -9.57 -8.27 -11.54
CA THR A 239 -10.48 -7.42 -12.32
C THR A 239 -10.76 -6.08 -11.63
N ILE A 240 -10.95 -6.09 -10.31
CA ILE A 240 -11.17 -4.87 -9.53
C ILE A 240 -9.94 -3.94 -9.62
N THR A 241 -8.74 -4.47 -9.42
CA THR A 241 -7.50 -3.68 -9.47
C THR A 241 -7.26 -3.10 -10.85
N GLU A 242 -7.38 -3.89 -11.92
CA GLU A 242 -7.22 -3.40 -13.28
C GLU A 242 -8.27 -2.32 -13.64
N ASN A 243 -9.53 -2.54 -13.26
CA ASN A 243 -10.60 -1.57 -13.49
C ASN A 243 -10.33 -0.26 -12.74
N ALA A 244 -9.86 -0.33 -11.50
CA ALA A 244 -9.51 0.85 -10.71
C ALA A 244 -8.46 1.71 -11.44
N ILE A 245 -7.34 1.09 -11.85
CA ILE A 245 -6.25 1.78 -12.55
C ILE A 245 -6.74 2.39 -13.87
N GLN A 246 -7.47 1.63 -14.69
CA GLN A 246 -7.95 2.12 -15.99
C GLN A 246 -8.90 3.32 -15.83
N ASN A 247 -9.72 3.33 -14.78
CA ASN A 247 -10.66 4.42 -14.46
C ASN A 247 -10.05 5.56 -13.63
N GLY A 248 -8.72 5.58 -13.46
CA GLY A 248 -8.01 6.70 -12.84
C GLY A 248 -7.97 6.68 -11.31
N TYR A 249 -8.29 5.55 -10.67
CA TYR A 249 -8.07 5.32 -9.25
C TYR A 249 -6.77 4.57 -9.05
N THR A 250 -6.11 4.77 -7.91
CA THR A 250 -4.97 3.97 -7.47
C THR A 250 -5.41 2.94 -6.44
N VAL A 251 -4.50 2.04 -6.03
CA VAL A 251 -4.81 0.95 -5.08
C VAL A 251 -3.69 0.83 -4.05
N ALA A 252 -4.02 1.01 -2.77
CA ALA A 252 -3.14 0.61 -1.67
C ALA A 252 -3.07 -0.92 -1.62
N TRP A 253 -1.86 -1.48 -1.59
CA TRP A 253 -1.59 -2.89 -1.85
C TRP A 253 -0.73 -3.50 -0.75
N ALA A 254 -1.26 -4.49 -0.05
CA ALA A 254 -0.54 -5.27 0.93
C ALA A 254 -0.17 -6.62 0.31
N SER A 255 1.09 -7.03 0.44
CA SER A 255 1.64 -8.21 -0.21
C SER A 255 2.78 -8.79 0.60
N ASP A 256 3.00 -10.09 0.44
CA ASP A 256 4.26 -10.73 0.79
C ASP A 256 5.34 -10.31 -0.22
N VAL A 257 6.47 -9.79 0.26
CA VAL A 257 7.64 -9.46 -0.57
C VAL A 257 8.89 -10.26 -0.19
N SER A 258 8.78 -11.20 0.74
CA SER A 258 9.82 -12.12 1.19
C SER A 258 10.06 -13.28 0.20
N GLU A 259 10.04 -12.95 -1.09
CA GLU A 259 10.00 -13.89 -2.20
C GLU A 259 11.27 -13.83 -3.04
N LYS A 260 11.76 -14.98 -3.51
CA LYS A 260 12.89 -15.05 -4.46
C LYS A 260 12.61 -14.29 -5.76
N GLY A 261 11.33 -14.17 -6.11
CA GLY A 261 10.85 -13.46 -7.29
C GLY A 261 10.67 -11.97 -7.11
N PHE A 262 10.82 -11.44 -5.89
CA PHE A 262 10.80 -10.00 -5.60
C PHE A 262 12.22 -9.44 -5.51
N ASN A 263 12.50 -8.38 -6.27
CA ASN A 263 13.77 -7.67 -6.13
C ASN A 263 13.63 -6.19 -6.48
N PHE A 264 13.50 -5.36 -5.44
CA PHE A 264 13.36 -3.91 -5.57
C PHE A 264 14.56 -3.25 -6.26
N ALA A 265 15.78 -3.71 -5.98
CA ALA A 265 17.00 -3.21 -6.63
C ALA A 265 17.06 -3.54 -8.13
N GLN A 266 16.30 -4.55 -8.57
CA GLN A 266 16.12 -4.89 -9.98
C GLN A 266 14.81 -4.34 -10.57
N GLY A 267 14.00 -3.66 -9.76
CA GLY A 267 12.76 -3.01 -10.19
C GLY A 267 11.66 -3.98 -10.64
N LEU A 268 11.63 -5.22 -10.12
CA LEU A 268 10.72 -6.26 -10.61
C LEU A 268 10.24 -7.21 -9.51
N ALA A 269 8.99 -7.66 -9.62
CA ALA A 269 8.41 -8.75 -8.84
C ALA A 269 7.68 -9.73 -9.78
N ILE A 270 8.08 -11.00 -9.76
CA ILE A 270 7.63 -12.07 -10.67
C ILE A 270 7.52 -13.41 -9.94
N VAL A 271 6.84 -14.41 -10.51
CA VAL A 271 6.76 -15.78 -9.97
C VAL A 271 7.28 -16.77 -11.02
N PRO A 272 8.61 -16.91 -11.22
CA PRO A 272 9.15 -17.83 -12.23
C PRO A 272 8.66 -19.27 -12.01
N ASP A 273 8.28 -19.96 -13.08
CA ASP A 273 7.86 -21.36 -13.04
C ASP A 273 9.09 -22.29 -12.90
N VAL A 274 9.65 -22.34 -11.68
CA VAL A 274 10.93 -23.01 -11.38
C VAL A 274 10.98 -24.46 -11.86
N ALA A 275 9.85 -25.17 -11.85
CA ALA A 275 9.76 -26.55 -12.32
C ALA A 275 9.96 -26.70 -13.84
N ASN A 276 9.69 -25.64 -14.60
CA ASN A 276 9.71 -25.64 -16.07
C ASN A 276 10.79 -24.72 -16.67
N LEU A 277 11.67 -24.18 -15.84
CA LEU A 277 12.77 -23.31 -16.27
C LEU A 277 14.13 -23.95 -16.01
N THR A 278 15.06 -23.74 -16.93
CA THR A 278 16.46 -24.12 -16.73
C THR A 278 17.15 -23.18 -15.73
N PRO A 279 18.26 -23.62 -15.08
CA PRO A 279 19.04 -22.75 -14.20
C PRO A 279 19.52 -21.46 -14.86
N ASP A 280 19.87 -21.51 -16.16
CA ASP A 280 20.27 -20.31 -16.93
C ASP A 280 19.11 -19.31 -17.04
N GLN A 281 17.91 -19.78 -17.39
CA GLN A 281 16.72 -18.93 -17.48
C GLN A 281 16.35 -18.32 -16.11
N LEU A 282 16.43 -19.11 -15.05
CA LEU A 282 16.20 -18.62 -13.68
C LEU A 282 17.20 -17.54 -13.27
N SER A 283 18.48 -17.71 -13.62
CA SER A 283 19.53 -16.72 -13.31
C SER A 283 19.30 -15.37 -14.02
N LYS A 284 18.59 -15.38 -15.15
CA LYS A 284 18.27 -14.21 -15.99
C LYS A 284 16.84 -13.68 -15.80
N ALA A 285 16.04 -14.25 -14.90
CA ALA A 285 14.61 -13.92 -14.78
C ALA A 285 14.32 -12.44 -14.48
N PHE A 286 15.27 -11.70 -13.89
CA PHE A 286 15.15 -10.24 -13.64
C PHE A 286 15.58 -9.35 -14.81
N THR A 287 16.12 -9.94 -15.87
CA THR A 287 16.58 -9.25 -17.09
C THR A 287 15.88 -9.74 -18.35
N GLU A 288 15.29 -10.93 -18.33
CA GLU A 288 14.63 -11.55 -19.48
C GLU A 288 13.26 -12.06 -19.04
N PRO A 289 12.19 -11.81 -19.82
CA PRO A 289 10.88 -12.41 -19.57
C PRO A 289 10.98 -13.95 -19.56
N VAL A 290 10.51 -14.55 -18.47
CA VAL A 290 10.45 -16.01 -18.30
C VAL A 290 9.01 -16.46 -18.12
N LYS A 291 8.76 -17.76 -18.32
CA LYS A 291 7.47 -18.36 -17.97
C LYS A 291 7.27 -18.23 -16.46
N GLU A 292 6.11 -17.73 -16.06
CA GLU A 292 5.71 -17.64 -14.66
C GLU A 292 4.63 -18.67 -14.33
N LEU A 293 4.50 -19.00 -13.04
CA LEU A 293 3.52 -19.94 -12.55
C LEU A 293 2.10 -19.42 -12.83
N THR A 294 1.20 -20.31 -13.25
CA THR A 294 -0.24 -20.01 -13.30
C THR A 294 -0.83 -20.15 -11.91
N ILE A 295 -1.34 -19.07 -11.35
CA ILE A 295 -1.82 -19.02 -9.98
C ILE A 295 -3.30 -19.40 -9.94
N THR A 296 -3.62 -20.47 -9.22
CA THR A 296 -5.01 -20.88 -8.94
C THR A 296 -5.40 -20.50 -7.51
N PRO A 297 -6.71 -20.42 -7.18
CA PRO A 297 -7.16 -20.20 -5.81
C PRO A 297 -6.59 -21.22 -4.81
N GLU A 298 -6.39 -22.47 -5.23
CA GLU A 298 -5.86 -23.54 -4.38
C GLU A 298 -4.38 -23.33 -4.05
N ILE A 299 -3.56 -22.97 -5.04
CA ILE A 299 -2.13 -22.66 -4.83
C ILE A 299 -2.00 -21.44 -3.91
N ARG A 300 -2.81 -20.41 -4.16
CA ARG A 300 -2.85 -19.20 -3.34
C ARG A 300 -3.26 -19.49 -1.90
N GLN A 301 -4.31 -20.28 -1.69
CA GLN A 301 -4.76 -20.65 -0.35
C GLN A 301 -3.69 -21.47 0.39
N GLN A 302 -3.09 -22.45 -0.28
CA GLN A 302 -2.05 -23.29 0.31
C GLN A 302 -0.87 -22.45 0.80
N ALA A 303 -0.44 -21.45 0.03
CA ALA A 303 0.65 -20.56 0.41
C ALA A 303 0.32 -19.68 1.64
N PHE A 304 -0.94 -19.28 1.81
CA PHE A 304 -1.38 -18.58 3.01
C PHE A 304 -1.40 -19.51 4.23
N ASP A 305 -2.00 -20.70 4.08
CA ASP A 305 -2.15 -21.68 5.16
C ASP A 305 -0.81 -22.25 5.65
N ASN A 306 0.21 -22.30 4.79
CA ASN A 306 1.55 -22.84 5.10
C ASN A 306 2.59 -21.76 5.44
N TYR A 307 2.20 -20.48 5.51
CA TYR A 307 3.04 -19.31 5.79
C TYR A 307 4.06 -18.91 4.71
N GLU A 308 3.98 -19.45 3.50
CA GLU A 308 4.71 -18.94 2.33
C GLU A 308 4.12 -17.61 1.79
N THR A 309 2.97 -17.17 2.29
CA THR A 309 2.40 -15.86 1.99
C THR A 309 1.83 -15.26 3.25
N GLN A 310 2.49 -14.20 3.72
CA GLN A 310 2.13 -13.44 4.90
C GLN A 310 1.93 -11.96 4.56
N ASP A 311 1.40 -11.21 5.51
CA ASP A 311 1.21 -9.76 5.38
C ASP A 311 2.45 -9.05 5.90
N ASP A 312 3.47 -8.87 5.06
CA ASP A 312 4.78 -8.34 5.50
C ASP A 312 5.10 -6.93 4.95
N HIS A 313 4.40 -6.43 3.92
CA HIS A 313 4.70 -5.12 3.35
C HIS A 313 3.53 -4.41 2.65
N GLY A 314 3.32 -3.13 3.00
CA GLY A 314 2.37 -2.23 2.36
C GLY A 314 3.02 -1.34 1.29
N MET A 315 2.39 -1.26 0.11
CA MET A 315 2.84 -0.51 -1.06
C MET A 315 1.66 0.15 -1.80
N HIS A 316 1.92 0.85 -2.90
CA HIS A 316 0.89 1.59 -3.62
C HIS A 316 0.95 1.33 -5.13
N ILE A 317 -0.06 0.66 -5.69
CA ILE A 317 -0.21 0.46 -7.13
C ILE A 317 -0.75 1.74 -7.76
N VAL A 318 0.01 2.31 -8.71
CA VAL A 318 -0.27 3.62 -9.32
C VAL A 318 -0.40 3.56 -10.84
N GLY A 319 -0.33 2.37 -11.43
CA GLY A 319 -0.39 2.22 -12.87
C GLY A 319 -0.34 0.77 -13.31
N MET A 320 -0.42 0.58 -14.61
CA MET A 320 -0.29 -0.72 -15.25
C MET A 320 0.40 -0.60 -16.61
N ALA A 321 1.10 -1.65 -17.01
CA ALA A 321 1.79 -1.77 -18.27
C ALA A 321 1.65 -3.20 -18.82
N LYS A 322 2.00 -3.38 -20.09
CA LYS A 322 2.17 -4.71 -20.69
C LYS A 322 3.61 -4.89 -21.14
N ASP A 323 4.16 -6.09 -20.94
CA ASP A 323 5.43 -6.45 -21.56
C ASP A 323 5.27 -6.69 -23.08
N ALA A 324 6.37 -7.03 -23.76
CA ALA A 324 6.37 -7.34 -25.20
C ALA A 324 5.54 -8.60 -25.56
N ASN A 325 5.26 -9.47 -24.59
CA ASN A 325 4.43 -10.67 -24.76
C ASN A 325 2.94 -10.41 -24.44
N GLY A 326 2.58 -9.17 -24.09
CA GLY A 326 1.22 -8.77 -23.74
C GLY A 326 0.82 -9.05 -22.29
N LYS A 327 1.76 -9.50 -21.44
CA LYS A 327 1.52 -9.80 -20.04
C LYS A 327 1.39 -8.54 -19.21
N VAL A 328 0.39 -8.49 -18.32
CA VAL A 328 0.12 -7.34 -17.46
C VAL A 328 1.12 -7.29 -16.30
N PHE A 329 1.61 -6.07 -16.05
CA PHE A 329 2.39 -5.70 -14.88
C PHE A 329 1.78 -4.45 -14.23
N PHE A 330 1.67 -4.46 -12.91
CA PHE A 330 1.31 -3.31 -12.11
C PHE A 330 2.55 -2.47 -11.83
N ARG A 331 2.44 -1.14 -12.01
CA ARG A 331 3.48 -0.19 -11.61
C ARG A 331 3.25 0.20 -10.15
N VAL A 332 4.23 -0.07 -9.31
CA VAL A 332 4.10 0.04 -7.86
C VAL A 332 5.08 1.08 -7.32
N LYS A 333 4.57 2.00 -6.51
CA LYS A 333 5.32 2.96 -5.71
C LYS A 333 5.67 2.30 -4.37
N ASN A 334 6.96 2.25 -4.03
CA ASN A 334 7.44 1.76 -2.75
C ASN A 334 7.85 2.95 -1.83
N SER A 335 8.16 2.65 -0.58
CA SER A 335 8.55 3.61 0.47
C SER A 335 9.99 3.44 0.96
N TRP A 336 10.89 2.95 0.08
CA TRP A 336 12.31 2.73 0.38
C TRP A 336 13.24 3.75 -0.29
N GLY A 337 12.69 4.93 -0.66
CA GLY A 337 13.41 5.96 -1.38
C GLY A 337 13.64 5.65 -2.86
N THR A 338 14.45 6.48 -3.52
CA THR A 338 14.56 6.54 -5.00
C THR A 338 15.81 5.90 -5.58
N ALA A 339 16.59 5.18 -4.77
CA ALA A 339 17.90 4.67 -5.19
C ALA A 339 17.85 3.51 -6.20
N ASN A 340 16.70 2.85 -6.36
CA ASN A 340 16.56 1.77 -7.33
C ASN A 340 16.39 2.32 -8.78
N PRO A 341 16.58 1.48 -9.82
CA PRO A 341 16.55 1.95 -11.22
C PRO A 341 15.23 2.63 -11.64
N GLY A 342 14.12 2.28 -11.00
CA GLY A 342 12.81 2.88 -11.23
C GLY A 342 12.50 4.14 -10.39
N SER A 343 13.51 4.73 -9.73
CA SER A 343 13.36 5.93 -8.90
C SER A 343 12.27 5.81 -7.82
N GLY A 344 12.24 4.69 -7.13
CA GLY A 344 11.28 4.33 -6.08
C GLY A 344 10.15 3.41 -6.53
N TYR A 345 10.09 3.13 -7.82
CA TYR A 345 9.05 2.30 -8.42
C TYR A 345 9.60 0.97 -8.93
N PHE A 346 8.71 -0.02 -9.02
CA PHE A 346 8.99 -1.31 -9.64
C PHE A 346 7.76 -1.83 -10.37
N TYR A 347 7.94 -2.91 -11.13
CA TYR A 347 6.85 -3.59 -11.84
C TYR A 347 6.57 -4.95 -11.20
N ALA A 348 5.32 -5.18 -10.79
CA ALA A 348 4.86 -6.48 -10.28
C ALA A 348 4.03 -7.18 -11.36
N SER A 349 4.36 -8.43 -11.70
CA SER A 349 3.58 -9.20 -12.65
C SER A 349 2.19 -9.52 -12.09
N GLU A 350 1.20 -9.70 -12.96
CA GLU A 350 -0.13 -10.14 -12.54
C GLU A 350 -0.10 -11.47 -11.75
N PRO A 351 0.70 -12.50 -12.12
CA PRO A 351 0.88 -13.67 -11.26
C PRO A 351 1.49 -13.38 -9.89
N PHE A 352 2.46 -12.46 -9.77
CA PHE A 352 2.98 -12.06 -8.46
C PHE A 352 1.88 -11.41 -7.62
N PHE A 353 1.13 -10.48 -8.19
CA PHE A 353 -0.03 -9.87 -7.54
C PHE A 353 -1.06 -10.93 -7.11
N ALA A 354 -1.48 -11.81 -8.02
CA ALA A 354 -2.47 -12.85 -7.77
C ALA A 354 -1.99 -13.83 -6.68
N TYR A 355 -0.70 -14.11 -6.59
CA TYR A 355 -0.16 -15.05 -5.62
C TYR A 355 0.06 -14.44 -4.24
N LYS A 356 0.68 -13.25 -4.19
CA LYS A 356 1.29 -12.71 -2.96
C LYS A 356 0.53 -11.56 -2.32
N THR A 357 -0.47 -10.99 -2.98
CA THR A 357 -1.37 -10.01 -2.35
C THR A 357 -2.05 -10.63 -1.14
N THR A 358 -2.10 -9.95 -0.01
CA THR A 358 -2.93 -10.33 1.15
C THR A 358 -4.25 -9.56 1.11
N SER A 359 -4.18 -8.25 0.88
CA SER A 359 -5.33 -7.37 0.73
C SER A 359 -5.04 -6.14 -0.12
N ILE A 360 -6.09 -5.48 -0.58
CA ILE A 360 -6.04 -4.16 -1.20
C ILE A 360 -7.01 -3.21 -0.51
N MET A 361 -6.69 -1.91 -0.52
CA MET A 361 -7.62 -0.84 -0.19
C MET A 361 -7.79 0.09 -1.40
N LEU A 362 -9.04 0.43 -1.70
CA LEU A 362 -9.39 1.31 -2.82
C LEU A 362 -10.70 2.07 -2.57
N ASN A 363 -10.94 3.12 -3.35
CA ASN A 363 -12.23 3.81 -3.35
C ASN A 363 -13.33 2.88 -3.88
N LYS A 364 -14.46 2.78 -3.18
CA LYS A 364 -15.59 1.92 -3.56
C LYS A 364 -16.17 2.24 -4.96
N LYS A 365 -15.97 3.47 -5.45
CA LYS A 365 -16.35 3.91 -6.82
C LYS A 365 -15.48 3.30 -7.92
N ALA A 366 -14.33 2.71 -7.57
CA ALA A 366 -13.43 2.06 -8.50
C ALA A 366 -13.81 0.59 -8.82
N ILE A 367 -14.74 0.00 -8.06
CA ILE A 367 -15.16 -1.39 -8.21
C ILE A 367 -16.10 -1.52 -9.42
N PRO A 368 -15.96 -2.53 -10.29
CA PRO A 368 -16.95 -2.81 -11.34
C PRO A 368 -18.38 -2.96 -10.76
N ALA A 369 -19.38 -2.38 -11.44
CA ALA A 369 -20.74 -2.27 -10.91
C ALA A 369 -21.40 -3.62 -10.59
N ASP A 370 -21.10 -4.66 -11.38
CA ASP A 370 -21.59 -6.02 -11.17
C ASP A 370 -20.96 -6.66 -9.92
N ILE A 371 -19.66 -6.46 -9.69
CA ILE A 371 -18.97 -6.93 -8.47
C ILE A 371 -19.45 -6.15 -7.25
N ALA A 372 -19.57 -4.82 -7.34
CA ALA A 372 -20.08 -3.98 -6.26
C ALA A 372 -21.48 -4.42 -5.82
N LYS A 373 -22.34 -4.81 -6.77
CA LYS A 373 -23.67 -5.37 -6.48
C LYS A 373 -23.58 -6.70 -5.72
N LYS A 374 -22.67 -7.61 -6.09
CA LYS A 374 -22.46 -8.88 -5.35
C LYS A 374 -22.00 -8.63 -3.92
N LEU A 375 -21.18 -7.60 -3.71
CA LEU A 375 -20.65 -7.19 -2.40
C LEU A 375 -21.65 -6.36 -1.56
N GLY A 376 -22.79 -5.94 -2.13
CA GLY A 376 -23.74 -5.05 -1.46
C GLY A 376 -23.23 -3.62 -1.26
N ILE A 377 -22.21 -3.20 -2.02
CA ILE A 377 -21.58 -1.88 -1.90
C ILE A 377 -22.35 -0.86 -2.73
N LYS A 378 -22.74 0.26 -2.11
CA LYS A 378 -23.31 1.41 -2.81
C LYS A 378 -22.19 2.36 -3.27
N GLN A 379 -22.19 2.68 -4.56
CA GLN A 379 -21.16 3.51 -5.19
C GLN A 379 -21.58 4.98 -5.37
N SER A 380 -22.80 5.35 -4.95
CA SER A 380 -23.31 6.72 -5.01
C SER A 380 -22.68 7.62 -3.96
#